data_AF-A0A645D4T3-F1
#
_entry.id   AF-A0A645D4T3-F1
#
_cell.length_a   1.000
_cell.length_b   1.000
_cell.length_c   1.000
_cell.angle_alpha   90.00
_cell.angle_beta   90.00
_cell.angle_gamma   90.00
#
_symmetry.space_group_name_H-M   'P 1'
#
loop_
_entity.id
_entity.type
_entity.pdbx_description
1 polymer ?
#
loop_
_entity_poly.entity_id
_entity_poly.type
_entity_poly.pdbx_seq_one_letter_code
_entity_poly.pdbx_strand_id
1 'polypeptide(L)'
;MISRIVGVYPEVINENLSFFDPMVNMDYQYNLMSLVSQIEEYIAEIENSRSNVAPKKMITKKALEKYESIGDFVYQKMTIGGIVDRNIVLTDIELRELKKLIANEQLNRRSLKKKGK
;
A
#
# COMPACT_ATOMS: atom_id res chain seq x y z
N MET A 1 31.09 -16.74 -18.92
CA MET A 1 29.90 -17.18 -18.14
C MET A 1 29.61 -16.16 -17.06
N ILE A 2 28.48 -15.44 -17.21
CA ILE A 2 28.01 -14.40 -16.27
C ILE A 2 27.89 -14.94 -14.83
N SER A 3 27.55 -16.22 -14.67
CA SER A 3 27.51 -16.93 -13.37
C SER A 3 28.78 -16.79 -12.53
N ARG A 4 29.96 -16.82 -13.16
CA ARG A 4 31.25 -16.66 -12.44
C ARG A 4 31.52 -15.23 -12.00
N ILE A 5 30.94 -14.24 -12.68
CA ILE A 5 31.11 -12.80 -12.38
C ILE A 5 30.15 -12.40 -11.26
N VAL A 6 28.91 -12.90 -11.31
CA VAL A 6 27.84 -12.53 -10.38
C VAL A 6 27.81 -13.46 -9.14
N GLY A 7 28.50 -14.61 -9.20
CA GLY A 7 28.51 -15.59 -8.11
C GLY A 7 27.20 -16.36 -7.96
N VAL A 8 26.40 -16.41 -9.02
CA VAL A 8 25.07 -17.05 -9.04
C VAL A 8 25.11 -18.23 -9.99
N TYR A 9 24.45 -19.33 -9.61
CA TYR A 9 24.35 -20.53 -10.42
C TYR A 9 23.66 -20.24 -11.77
N PRO A 10 24.17 -20.79 -12.89
CA PRO A 10 23.56 -20.61 -14.22
C PRO A 10 22.07 -20.94 -14.26
N GLU A 11 21.65 -21.96 -13.53
CA GLU A 11 20.26 -22.42 -13.46
C GLU A 11 19.34 -21.33 -12.89
N VAL A 12 19.81 -20.62 -11.86
CA VAL A 12 19.08 -19.52 -11.22
C VAL A 12 19.02 -18.30 -12.15
N ILE A 13 20.10 -18.04 -12.89
CA ILE A 13 20.12 -16.96 -13.89
C ILE A 13 19.10 -17.27 -14.99
N ASN A 14 19.09 -18.51 -15.49
CA ASN A 14 18.19 -18.93 -16.55
C ASN A 14 16.72 -18.92 -16.12
N GLU A 15 16.40 -19.36 -14.89
CA GLU A 15 15.05 -19.28 -14.34
C GLU A 15 14.53 -17.84 -14.29
N ASN A 16 15.34 -16.90 -13.83
CA ASN A 16 14.94 -15.49 -13.76
C ASN A 16 14.82 -14.84 -15.16
N LEU A 17 15.71 -15.18 -16.09
CA LEU A 17 15.68 -14.64 -17.45
C LEU A 17 14.59 -15.29 -18.33
N SER A 18 14.15 -16.50 -17.99
CA SER A 18 13.08 -17.21 -18.71
C SER A 18 11.72 -16.50 -18.65
N PHE A 19 11.56 -15.58 -17.70
CA PHE A 19 10.43 -14.66 -17.65
C PHE A 19 10.36 -13.77 -18.90
N PHE A 20 11.51 -13.36 -19.44
CA PHE A 20 11.61 -12.49 -20.63
C PHE A 20 11.61 -13.30 -21.93
N ASP A 21 12.34 -14.42 -21.95
CA ASP A 21 12.34 -15.33 -23.09
C ASP A 21 12.55 -16.80 -22.67
N PRO A 22 11.58 -17.70 -22.92
CA PRO A 22 11.71 -19.13 -22.64
C PRO A 22 12.88 -19.82 -23.37
N MET A 23 13.38 -19.27 -24.49
CA MET A 23 14.50 -19.84 -25.25
C MET A 23 15.78 -19.95 -24.42
N VAL A 24 15.93 -19.13 -23.38
CA VAL A 24 17.05 -19.19 -22.43
C VAL A 24 17.20 -20.57 -21.77
N ASN A 25 16.09 -21.29 -21.58
CA ASN A 25 16.10 -22.64 -21.02
C ASN A 25 16.28 -23.75 -22.07
N MET A 26 16.10 -23.43 -23.36
CA MET A 26 16.13 -24.40 -24.45
C MET A 26 17.46 -24.42 -25.20
N ASP A 27 18.14 -23.27 -25.28
CA ASP A 27 19.40 -23.12 -25.99
C ASP A 27 20.52 -22.61 -25.06
N TYR A 28 21.50 -23.47 -24.80
CA TYR A 28 22.68 -23.14 -23.99
C TYR A 28 23.64 -22.15 -24.65
N GLN A 29 23.48 -21.89 -25.95
CA GLN A 29 24.23 -20.87 -26.71
C GLN A 29 23.43 -19.59 -26.93
N TYR A 30 22.25 -19.48 -26.33
CA TYR A 30 21.40 -18.30 -26.47
C TYR A 30 22.12 -17.02 -26.05
N ASN A 31 22.02 -15.99 -26.89
CA ASN A 31 22.64 -14.69 -26.60
C ASN A 31 21.79 -13.90 -25.59
N LEU A 32 22.14 -14.01 -24.31
CA LEU A 32 21.49 -13.28 -23.22
C LEU A 32 21.51 -11.74 -23.37
N MET A 33 22.43 -11.19 -24.18
CA MET A 33 22.49 -9.73 -24.43
C MET A 33 21.26 -9.22 -25.20
N SER A 34 20.55 -10.11 -25.91
CA SER A 34 19.29 -9.77 -26.59
C SER A 34 18.18 -9.35 -25.63
N LEU A 35 18.25 -9.78 -24.37
CA LEU A 35 17.22 -9.51 -23.35
C LEU A 35 17.39 -8.14 -22.69
N VAL A 36 18.52 -7.46 -22.90
CA VAL A 36 18.85 -6.19 -22.21
C VAL A 36 17.75 -5.15 -22.43
N SER A 37 17.29 -4.95 -23.67
CA SER A 37 16.25 -3.97 -23.97
C SER A 37 14.92 -4.26 -23.27
N GLN A 38 14.53 -5.54 -23.18
CA GLN A 38 13.30 -5.94 -22.49
C GLN A 38 13.40 -5.74 -20.97
N ILE A 39 14.58 -6.00 -20.41
CA ILE A 39 14.85 -5.75 -18.99
C ILE A 39 14.82 -4.25 -18.67
N GLU A 40 15.42 -3.42 -19.52
CA GLU A 40 15.39 -1.96 -19.37
C GLU A 40 13.96 -1.40 -19.42
N GLU A 41 13.15 -1.88 -20.37
CA GLU A 41 11.73 -1.51 -20.48
C GLU A 41 10.94 -1.90 -19.23
N TYR A 42 11.13 -3.14 -18.75
CA TYR A 42 10.50 -3.63 -17.52
C TYR A 42 10.90 -2.81 -16.28
N ILE A 43 12.17 -2.42 -16.16
CA ILE A 43 12.64 -1.54 -15.08
C ILE A 43 11.97 -0.17 -15.19
N ALA A 44 11.89 0.41 -16.40
CA ALA A 44 11.26 1.70 -16.62
C ALA A 44 9.77 1.67 -16.24
N GLU A 45 9.03 0.61 -16.55
CA GLU A 45 7.64 0.44 -16.11
C GLU A 45 7.50 0.36 -14.58
N ILE A 46 8.41 -0.34 -13.91
CA ILE A 46 8.45 -0.40 -12.44
C ILE A 46 8.76 0.97 -11.84
N GLU A 47 9.69 1.72 -12.41
CA GLU A 47 10.04 3.06 -11.92
C GLU A 47 8.89 4.05 -12.14
N ASN A 48 8.25 4.00 -13.30
CA ASN A 48 7.08 4.81 -13.63
C ASN A 48 5.90 4.51 -12.70
N SER A 49 5.65 3.24 -12.38
CA SER A 49 4.57 2.84 -11.46
C SER A 49 4.85 3.23 -10.00
N ARG A 50 6.12 3.25 -9.56
CA ARG A 50 6.51 3.68 -8.21
C ARG A 50 6.35 5.18 -7.96
N SER A 51 6.44 6.01 -8.99
CA SER A 51 6.33 7.48 -8.87
C SER A 51 4.90 7.97 -8.54
N ASN A 52 3.88 7.14 -8.75
CA ASN A 52 2.48 7.50 -8.55
C ASN A 52 1.93 7.17 -7.15
N VAL A 53 2.78 6.88 -6.16
CA VAL A 53 2.32 6.77 -4.78
C VAL A 53 1.99 8.17 -4.26
N ALA A 54 0.74 8.58 -4.48
CA ALA A 54 0.22 9.83 -3.98
C ALA A 54 0.58 9.96 -2.48
N PRO A 55 1.13 11.11 -2.04
CA PRO A 55 1.51 11.29 -0.66
C PRO A 55 0.28 11.02 0.22
N LYS A 56 0.44 10.12 1.20
CA LYS A 56 -0.65 9.80 2.14
C LYS A 56 -1.14 11.10 2.76
N LYS A 57 -2.32 11.58 2.35
CA LYS A 57 -2.95 12.76 2.95
C LYS A 57 -3.01 12.55 4.46
N MET A 58 -2.23 13.34 5.19
CA MET A 58 -2.11 13.25 6.63
C MET A 58 -3.35 13.94 7.22
N ILE A 59 -4.14 13.20 8.00
CA ILE A 59 -5.27 13.81 8.71
C ILE A 59 -4.73 14.80 9.72
N THR A 60 -5.05 16.08 9.51
CA THR A 60 -4.71 17.19 10.39
C THR A 60 -5.59 17.18 11.64
N LYS A 61 -5.09 17.70 12.76
CA LYS A 61 -5.87 17.78 14.02
C LYS A 61 -7.18 18.55 13.84
N LYS A 62 -7.17 19.60 13.01
CA LYS A 62 -8.35 20.39 12.64
C LYS A 62 -9.47 19.58 11.99
N ALA A 63 -9.15 18.48 11.31
CA ALA A 63 -10.17 17.61 10.72
C ALA A 63 -10.88 16.76 11.78
N LEU A 64 -10.18 16.40 12.87
CA LEU A 64 -10.74 15.62 13.97
C LEU A 64 -11.55 16.49 14.93
N GLU A 65 -11.18 17.75 15.11
CA GLU A 65 -11.90 18.73 15.96
C GLU A 65 -13.31 19.05 15.45
N LYS A 66 -13.63 18.70 14.20
CA LYS A 66 -14.98 18.83 13.65
C LYS A 66 -15.99 17.87 14.27
N TYR A 67 -15.51 16.81 14.91
CA TYR A 67 -16.35 15.78 15.50
C TYR A 67 -16.12 15.75 17.01
N GLU A 68 -17.17 15.97 17.78
CA GLU A 68 -17.08 15.95 19.25
C GLU A 68 -16.91 14.52 19.78
N SER A 69 -17.53 13.55 19.11
CA SER A 69 -17.49 12.14 19.47
C SER A 69 -17.56 11.22 18.24
N ILE A 70 -17.33 9.93 18.45
CA ILE A 70 -17.54 8.91 17.40
C ILE A 70 -19.02 8.91 16.97
N GLY A 71 -19.95 9.13 17.90
CA GLY A 71 -21.38 9.21 17.59
C GLY A 71 -21.72 10.40 16.69
N ASP A 72 -21.08 11.55 16.92
CA ASP A 72 -21.23 12.74 16.08
C ASP A 72 -20.68 12.51 14.66
N PHE A 73 -19.53 11.82 14.53
CA PHE A 73 -19.04 11.39 13.22
C PHE A 73 -20.04 10.50 12.48
N VAL A 74 -20.61 9.49 13.16
CA VAL A 74 -21.63 8.60 12.57
C VAL A 74 -22.88 9.39 12.18
N TYR A 75 -23.31 10.33 13.01
CA TYR A 75 -24.46 11.17 12.70
C TYR A 75 -24.22 12.03 11.45
N GLN A 76 -23.10 12.77 11.41
CA GLN A 76 -22.82 13.68 10.30
C GLN A 76 -22.53 12.95 8.97
N LYS A 77 -21.90 11.77 9.02
CA LYS A 77 -21.39 11.08 7.82
C LYS A 77 -22.19 9.87 7.39
N MET A 78 -22.94 9.26 8.30
CA MET A 78 -23.63 7.99 8.07
C MET A 78 -25.13 8.07 8.31
N THR A 79 -25.71 9.24 8.57
CA THR A 79 -27.16 9.38 8.71
C THR A 79 -27.79 10.25 7.62
N ILE A 80 -29.00 9.86 7.22
CA ILE A 80 -29.89 10.63 6.35
C ILE A 80 -31.20 10.81 7.12
N GLY A 81 -31.56 12.05 7.43
CA GLY A 81 -32.79 12.34 8.21
C GLY A 81 -32.79 11.75 9.63
N GLY A 82 -31.61 11.55 10.24
CA GLY A 82 -31.46 10.98 11.58
C GLY A 82 -31.49 9.45 11.64
N ILE A 83 -31.64 8.77 10.50
CA ILE A 83 -31.53 7.31 10.39
C ILE A 83 -30.17 6.96 9.82
N VAL A 84 -29.48 5.98 10.43
CA VAL A 84 -28.21 5.47 9.91
C VAL A 84 -28.46 4.75 8.59
N ASP A 85 -27.90 5.28 7.51
CA ASP A 85 -27.91 4.64 6.21
C ASP A 85 -26.81 3.58 6.16
N ARG A 86 -27.23 2.34 5.93
CA ARG A 86 -26.33 1.18 5.86
C ARG A 86 -25.61 1.06 4.52
N ASN A 87 -26.03 1.81 3.51
CA ASN A 87 -25.47 1.76 2.16
C ASN A 87 -24.37 2.81 1.94
N ILE A 88 -24.11 3.68 2.92
CA ILE A 88 -23.05 4.67 2.82
C ILE A 88 -21.68 3.97 2.83
N VAL A 89 -20.90 4.27 1.80
CA VAL A 89 -19.50 3.86 1.69
C VAL A 89 -18.63 5.04 2.07
N LEU A 90 -17.88 4.89 3.16
CA LEU A 90 -16.93 5.90 3.61
C LEU A 90 -15.72 5.97 2.68
N THR A 91 -15.23 7.18 2.45
CA THR A 91 -13.97 7.38 1.72
C THR A 91 -12.77 6.97 2.56
N ASP A 92 -11.61 6.72 1.91
CA ASP A 92 -10.35 6.40 2.60
C ASP A 92 -9.94 7.45 3.65
N ILE A 93 -10.28 8.71 3.43
CA ILE A 93 -9.99 9.80 4.36
C ILE A 93 -10.88 9.66 5.60
N GLU A 94 -12.17 9.46 5.41
CA GLU A 94 -13.16 9.29 6.48
C GLU A 94 -12.89 8.04 7.32
N LEU A 95 -12.49 6.93 6.69
CA LEU A 95 -12.07 5.71 7.40
C LEU A 95 -10.85 5.96 8.28
N ARG A 96 -9.88 6.73 7.79
CA ARG A 96 -8.71 7.10 8.58
C ARG A 96 -9.07 8.07 9.71
N GLU A 97 -10.04 8.97 9.51
CA GLU A 97 -10.57 9.88 10.55
C GLU A 97 -11.23 9.08 11.66
N LEU A 98 -12.12 8.15 11.32
CA LEU A 98 -12.76 7.23 12.25
C LEU A 98 -11.74 6.41 13.05
N LYS A 99 -10.71 5.88 12.38
CA LYS A 99 -9.62 5.14 13.05
C LYS A 99 -8.91 5.98 14.10
N LYS A 100 -8.65 7.26 13.82
CA LYS A 100 -8.02 8.18 14.78
C LYS A 100 -8.96 8.53 15.94
N LEU A 101 -10.24 8.75 15.67
CA LEU A 101 -11.24 9.01 16.72
C LEU A 101 -11.35 7.82 17.69
N ILE A 102 -11.39 6.60 17.16
CA ILE A 102 -11.39 5.36 17.99
C ILE A 102 -10.12 5.26 18.84
N ALA A 103 -8.95 5.54 18.26
CA ALA A 103 -7.69 5.50 19.00
C ALA A 103 -7.67 6.50 20.17
N ASN A 104 -8.15 7.73 19.94
CA ASN A 104 -8.26 8.75 20.98
C ASN A 104 -9.21 8.32 22.11
N GLU A 105 -10.37 7.79 21.77
CA GLU A 105 -11.36 7.29 22.74
C GLU A 105 -10.77 6.15 23.59
N GLN A 106 -10.05 5.21 22.98
CA GLN A 106 -9.38 4.12 23.71
C GLN A 106 -8.30 4.64 24.66
N LEU A 107 -7.52 5.64 24.25
CA LEU A 107 -6.51 6.28 25.11
C LEU A 107 -7.17 6.97 26.31
N ASN A 108 -8.26 7.70 26.09
CA ASN A 108 -9.03 8.35 27.16
C ASN A 108 -9.58 7.34 28.17
N ARG A 109 -10.14 6.21 27.70
CA ARG A 109 -10.61 5.14 28.60
C ARG A 109 -9.47 4.51 29.41
N ARG A 110 -8.29 4.36 28.83
CA ARG A 110 -7.11 3.83 29.53
C ARG A 110 -6.58 4.80 30.58
N SER A 111 -6.57 6.11 30.30
CA SER A 111 -6.12 7.12 31.26
C SER A 111 -7.08 7.26 32.44
N LEU A 112 -8.39 7.18 32.20
CA LEU A 112 -9.42 7.15 33.25
C LEU A 112 -9.28 5.93 34.17
N LYS A 113 -9.03 4.73 33.61
CA LYS A 113 -8.77 3.52 34.41
C LYS A 113 -7.52 3.59 35.28
N LYS A 114 -6.53 4.40 34.91
CA LYS A 114 -5.30 4.59 35.70
C LYS A 114 -5.47 5.57 36.87
N LYS A 115 -6.45 6.48 36.80
CA LYS A 115 -6.74 7.46 37.87
C LYS A 115 -7.71 6.94 38.93
N GLY A 116 -8.42 5.84 38.66
CA GLY A 116 -9.35 5.19 39.59
C GLY A 116 -8.73 4.03 40.39
N LYS A 117 -7.39 3.97 40.49
CA LYS A 117 -6.66 3.04 41.36
C LYS A 117 -5.86 3.83 42.37
#